data_AF-A0A915LLY3-F1
#
_entry.id   AF-A0A915LLY3-F1
#
_cell.length_a   1.000
_cell.length_b   1.000
_cell.length_c   1.000
_cell.angle_alpha   90.00
_cell.angle_beta   90.00
_cell.angle_gamma   90.00
#
_symmetry.space_group_name_H-M   'P 1'
#
loop_
_entity.id
_entity.type
_entity.pdbx_description
1 polymer ?
#
loop_
_entity_poly.entity_id
_entity_poly.type
_entity_poly.pdbx_seq_one_letter_code
_entity_poly.pdbx_strand_id
1 'polypeptide(L)'
;MLTNYTNHLILKLSPLPLFLFIFVLLFTFGNAQEPVELIDSKSEASNNDQKQNLEQQSKCGTKETDYTPCMPRERADSIFSHCCSQYVPQGCHSLCQYGSDELTARNLLLQAVKTKKCDLKHFGTILYCASQNQDNRKCCQHLNLGDSKLGVGDRCLRFCDPGSEEGIDSIARADVTCLFNWNVLMYCHHAGIKLN
;
A
#
# COMPACT_ATOMS: atom_id res chain seq x y z
N MET A 1 20.75 0.18 -62.14
CA MET A 1 20.00 -0.87 -61.41
C MET A 1 19.15 -0.19 -60.36
N LEU A 2 17.83 -0.32 -60.50
CA LEU A 2 16.80 0.05 -59.52
C LEU A 2 17.00 -0.85 -58.27
N THR A 3 16.78 -0.41 -57.03
CA THR A 3 15.45 -0.25 -56.46
C THR A 3 15.39 0.70 -55.27
N ASN A 4 14.24 1.36 -55.21
CA ASN A 4 13.73 2.30 -54.23
C ASN A 4 12.86 1.52 -53.22
N TYR A 5 12.93 1.80 -51.92
CA TYR A 5 12.03 1.22 -50.92
C TYR A 5 11.40 2.34 -50.08
N THR A 6 10.26 2.84 -50.55
CA THR A 6 9.30 3.64 -49.80
C THR A 6 8.39 2.72 -49.00
N ASN A 7 8.45 2.78 -47.66
CA ASN A 7 7.47 2.16 -46.78
C ASN A 7 6.29 3.11 -46.57
N HIS A 8 5.13 2.75 -47.15
CA HIS A 8 3.84 3.36 -46.86
C HIS A 8 3.29 2.78 -45.54
N LEU A 9 3.13 3.63 -44.52
CA LEU A 9 2.34 3.32 -43.33
C LEU A 9 0.84 3.42 -43.69
N ILE A 10 0.15 2.28 -43.75
CA ILE A 10 -1.32 2.23 -43.81
C ILE A 10 -1.83 2.17 -42.37
N LEU A 11 -2.42 3.27 -41.90
CA LEU A 11 -3.25 3.29 -40.69
C LEU A 11 -4.53 2.50 -40.96
N LYS A 12 -4.65 1.31 -40.37
CA LYS A 12 -5.93 0.58 -40.28
C LYS A 12 -6.74 1.13 -39.10
N LEU A 13 -7.80 1.85 -39.43
CA LEU A 13 -8.84 2.30 -38.51
C LEU A 13 -9.77 1.11 -38.21
N SER A 14 -9.90 0.72 -36.95
CA SER A 14 -10.81 -0.32 -36.47
C SER A 14 -12.21 0.28 -36.18
N PRO A 15 -13.32 -0.40 -36.54
CA PRO A 15 -14.66 0.11 -36.27
C PRO A 15 -15.11 -0.21 -34.83
N LEU A 16 -15.69 0.78 -34.15
CA LEU A 16 -16.41 0.62 -32.88
C LEU A 16 -17.68 -0.22 -33.09
N PRO A 17 -18.05 -1.14 -32.16
CA PRO A 17 -19.30 -1.86 -32.25
C PRO A 17 -20.47 -0.99 -31.72
N LEU A 18 -21.51 -0.88 -32.54
CA LEU A 18 -22.85 -0.42 -32.15
C LEU A 18 -23.43 -1.37 -31.07
N PHE A 19 -23.43 -0.95 -29.81
CA PHE A 19 -24.23 -1.56 -28.74
C PHE A 19 -24.94 -0.48 -27.91
N LEU A 20 -25.50 0.52 -28.60
CA LEU A 20 -26.66 1.26 -28.12
C LEU A 20 -27.84 0.83 -28.99
N PHE A 21 -29.02 0.68 -28.38
CA PHE A 21 -30.34 0.37 -28.99
C PHE A 21 -30.97 -1.02 -28.75
N ILE A 22 -30.85 -1.63 -27.55
CA ILE A 22 -31.89 -2.58 -27.08
C ILE A 22 -32.04 -2.46 -25.55
N PHE A 23 -32.72 -1.43 -25.04
CA PHE A 23 -33.27 -1.44 -23.66
C PHE A 23 -34.51 -0.54 -23.50
N VAL A 24 -35.30 -0.37 -24.56
CA VAL A 24 -36.52 0.47 -24.55
C VAL A 24 -37.82 -0.34 -24.72
N LEU A 25 -37.78 -1.67 -24.65
CA LEU A 25 -38.97 -2.52 -24.85
C LEU A 25 -39.21 -3.57 -23.75
N LEU A 26 -39.08 -3.20 -22.47
CA LEU A 26 -39.54 -4.04 -21.35
C LEU A 26 -40.31 -3.28 -20.27
N PHE A 27 -40.95 -2.16 -20.61
CA PHE A 27 -41.90 -1.49 -19.70
C PHE A 27 -43.28 -1.39 -20.35
N THR A 28 -43.99 -2.51 -20.45
CA THR A 28 -45.46 -2.52 -20.27
C THR A 28 -45.89 -3.93 -19.87
N PHE A 29 -46.60 -4.00 -18.74
CA PHE A 29 -47.74 -4.86 -18.40
C PHE A 29 -47.73 -5.05 -16.88
N GLY A 30 -48.60 -4.30 -16.21
CA GLY A 30 -48.83 -4.43 -14.78
C GLY A 30 -49.53 -5.74 -14.43
N ASN A 31 -49.56 -6.04 -13.14
CA ASN A 31 -50.70 -6.68 -12.48
C ASN A 31 -50.57 -6.60 -10.96
N ALA A 32 -51.72 -6.28 -10.36
CA ALA A 32 -52.24 -6.78 -9.09
C ALA A 32 -51.48 -6.52 -7.77
N GLN A 33 -52.18 -5.72 -6.96
CA GLN A 33 -52.15 -5.58 -5.51
C GLN A 33 -52.27 -6.92 -4.76
N GLU A 34 -51.42 -7.14 -3.75
CA GLU A 34 -51.72 -7.91 -2.52
C GLU A 34 -50.98 -7.29 -1.31
N PRO A 35 -51.50 -7.44 -0.08
CA PRO A 35 -51.29 -6.49 1.01
C PRO A 35 -49.97 -6.66 1.77
N VAL A 36 -49.35 -5.54 2.14
CA VAL A 36 -48.22 -5.49 3.09
C VAL A 36 -48.77 -5.68 4.51
N GLU A 37 -48.47 -6.82 5.12
CA GLU A 37 -48.68 -7.06 6.55
C GLU A 37 -47.67 -6.23 7.36
N LEU A 38 -48.19 -5.34 8.18
CA LEU A 38 -47.45 -4.55 9.15
C LEU A 38 -47.18 -5.42 10.38
N ILE A 39 -45.96 -5.95 10.53
CA ILE A 39 -45.52 -6.60 11.77
C ILE A 39 -44.58 -5.67 12.50
N ASP A 40 -45.14 -4.98 13.50
CA ASP A 40 -44.40 -4.35 14.59
C ASP A 40 -43.81 -5.46 15.48
N SER A 41 -42.48 -5.56 15.55
CA SER A 41 -41.81 -6.33 16.59
C SER A 41 -40.49 -5.66 16.96
N LYS A 42 -40.57 -4.88 18.04
CA LYS A 42 -39.48 -4.22 18.74
C LYS A 42 -38.68 -5.25 19.57
N SER A 43 -37.34 -5.21 19.39
CA SER A 43 -36.22 -5.64 20.28
C SER A 43 -36.29 -7.02 20.95
N GLU A 44 -35.28 -7.88 20.86
CA GLU A 44 -34.03 -7.76 21.65
C GLU A 44 -32.92 -8.66 21.04
N ALA A 45 -32.20 -8.19 20.03
CA ALA A 45 -30.99 -8.85 19.53
C ALA A 45 -30.09 -7.84 18.80
N SER A 46 -29.75 -6.72 19.45
CA SER A 46 -28.88 -5.71 18.84
C SER A 46 -28.18 -4.91 19.92
N ASN A 47 -27.17 -5.52 20.53
CA ASN A 47 -26.22 -4.79 21.36
C ASN A 47 -24.85 -5.47 21.42
N ASN A 48 -24.79 -6.79 21.19
CA ASN A 48 -23.51 -7.50 21.10
C ASN A 48 -22.85 -7.39 19.72
N ASP A 49 -23.60 -7.43 18.62
CA ASP A 49 -23.01 -7.40 17.27
C ASP A 49 -22.44 -6.03 16.90
N GLN A 50 -23.08 -4.93 17.33
CA GLN A 50 -22.54 -3.59 17.13
C GLN A 50 -21.33 -3.32 18.03
N LYS A 51 -21.35 -3.79 19.29
CA LYS A 51 -20.21 -3.63 20.20
C LYS A 51 -18.99 -4.44 19.73
N GLN A 52 -19.19 -5.66 19.20
CA GLN A 52 -18.12 -6.46 18.62
C GLN A 52 -17.57 -5.87 17.32
N ASN A 53 -18.41 -5.25 16.49
CA ASN A 53 -17.96 -4.59 15.25
C ASN A 53 -17.12 -3.32 15.54
N LEU A 54 -17.53 -2.51 16.52
CA LEU A 54 -16.75 -1.35 16.99
C LEU A 54 -15.45 -1.76 17.73
N GLU A 55 -15.47 -2.84 18.52
CA GLU A 55 -14.26 -3.36 19.18
C GLU A 55 -13.30 -4.00 18.15
N GLN A 56 -13.79 -4.60 17.07
CA GLN A 56 -12.97 -5.13 15.98
C GLN A 56 -12.41 -4.00 15.09
N GLN A 57 -13.18 -2.93 14.86
CA GLN A 57 -12.68 -1.68 14.24
C GLN A 57 -11.65 -0.95 15.11
N SER A 58 -11.65 -1.16 16.43
CA SER A 58 -10.68 -0.53 17.35
C SER A 58 -9.29 -1.19 17.36
N LYS A 59 -9.08 -2.34 16.70
CA LYS A 59 -7.88 -3.17 16.84
C LYS A 59 -6.91 -3.17 15.66
N CYS A 60 -7.00 -2.25 14.70
CA CYS A 60 -6.01 -2.16 13.61
C CYS A 60 -4.58 -1.85 14.11
N GLY A 61 -3.56 -2.21 13.32
CA GLY A 61 -2.15 -1.97 13.63
C GLY A 61 -1.64 -2.78 14.84
N THR A 62 -2.33 -3.86 15.20
CA THR A 62 -1.99 -4.74 16.32
C THR A 62 -1.73 -6.17 15.86
N LYS A 63 -1.06 -6.97 16.69
CA LYS A 63 -0.81 -8.38 16.41
C LYS A 63 -2.10 -9.17 16.19
N GLU A 64 -3.19 -8.83 16.88
CA GLU A 64 -4.49 -9.49 16.77
C GLU A 64 -5.15 -9.30 15.40
N THR A 65 -4.70 -8.30 14.65
CA THR A 65 -5.16 -7.98 13.28
C THR A 65 -4.11 -8.23 12.22
N ASP A 66 -3.06 -8.99 12.57
CA ASP A 66 -1.87 -9.18 11.73
C ASP A 66 -1.27 -7.85 11.26
N TYR A 67 -1.38 -6.81 12.10
CA TYR A 67 -0.97 -5.44 11.83
C TYR A 67 -1.68 -4.77 10.63
N THR A 68 -2.92 -5.15 10.34
CA THR A 68 -3.73 -4.48 9.32
C THR A 68 -3.76 -2.96 9.55
N PRO A 69 -3.35 -2.12 8.58
CA PRO A 69 -3.28 -0.67 8.78
C PRO A 69 -4.62 -0.02 9.11
N CYS A 70 -4.58 0.94 10.03
CA CYS A 70 -5.76 1.71 10.45
C CYS A 70 -6.22 2.71 9.41
N MET A 71 -5.27 3.34 8.72
CA MET A 71 -5.52 4.42 7.79
C MET A 71 -5.62 3.89 6.36
N PRO A 72 -6.61 4.34 5.55
CA PRO A 72 -6.65 4.03 4.12
C PRO A 72 -5.35 4.43 3.43
N ARG A 73 -4.88 3.59 2.50
CA ARG A 73 -3.58 3.76 1.84
C ARG A 73 -3.47 5.11 1.14
N GLU A 74 -4.52 5.58 0.48
CA GLU A 74 -4.52 6.83 -0.28
C GLU A 74 -4.19 8.03 0.64
N ARG A 75 -4.73 8.03 1.87
CA ARG A 75 -4.44 9.07 2.86
C ARG A 75 -3.02 8.91 3.42
N ALA A 76 -2.59 7.68 3.70
CA ALA A 76 -1.24 7.40 4.18
C ALA A 76 -0.17 7.80 3.15
N ASP A 77 -0.35 7.45 1.88
CA ASP A 77 0.55 7.81 0.77
C ASP A 77 0.62 9.33 0.58
N SER A 78 -0.49 10.05 0.78
CA SER A 78 -0.50 11.52 0.74
C SER A 78 0.39 12.13 1.83
N ILE A 79 0.27 11.64 3.07
CA ILE A 79 1.12 12.09 4.20
C ILE A 79 2.59 11.75 3.94
N PHE A 80 2.86 10.51 3.49
CA PHE A 80 4.21 10.04 3.21
C PHE A 80 4.87 10.84 2.08
N SER A 81 4.16 11.02 0.96
CA SER A 81 4.63 11.82 -0.18
C SER A 81 4.88 13.27 0.20
N HIS A 82 4.03 13.86 1.06
CA HIS A 82 4.24 15.21 1.57
C HIS A 82 5.56 15.31 2.36
N CYS A 83 5.82 14.39 3.29
CA CYS A 83 7.09 14.35 4.02
C CYS A 83 8.30 14.22 3.07
N CYS A 84 8.23 13.30 2.10
CA CYS A 84 9.29 13.13 1.11
C CYS A 84 9.53 14.39 0.27
N SER A 85 8.49 15.15 -0.06
CA SER A 85 8.65 16.40 -0.82
C SER A 85 9.52 17.44 -0.09
N GLN A 86 9.55 17.38 1.25
CA GLN A 86 10.29 18.32 2.09
C GLN A 86 11.72 17.86 2.37
N TYR A 87 11.93 16.56 2.59
CA TYR A 87 13.18 16.04 3.16
C TYR A 87 13.94 15.06 2.25
N VAL A 88 13.33 14.60 1.17
CA VAL A 88 13.90 13.58 0.29
C VAL A 88 14.11 14.14 -1.13
N PRO A 89 15.25 13.88 -1.80
CA PRO A 89 15.47 14.34 -3.18
C PRO A 89 14.45 13.77 -4.17
N GLN A 90 14.13 14.55 -5.21
CA GLN A 90 13.12 14.18 -6.20
C GLN A 90 13.37 12.82 -6.88
N GLY A 91 14.64 12.47 -7.13
CA GLY A 91 14.99 11.18 -7.73
C GLY A 91 14.66 9.95 -6.86
N CYS A 92 14.39 10.15 -5.57
CA CYS A 92 13.96 9.11 -4.64
C CYS A 92 12.44 9.04 -4.44
N HIS A 93 11.67 10.02 -4.93
CA HIS A 93 10.23 10.15 -4.61
C HIS A 93 9.39 8.95 -5.04
N SER A 94 9.82 8.19 -6.04
CA SER A 94 9.13 6.96 -6.45
C SER A 94 9.07 5.90 -5.34
N LEU A 95 9.95 5.97 -4.34
CA LEU A 95 9.96 5.07 -3.17
C LEU A 95 8.97 5.48 -2.07
N CYS A 96 8.35 6.65 -2.18
CA CYS A 96 7.50 7.22 -1.12
C CYS A 96 6.03 6.79 -1.23
N GLN A 97 5.82 5.47 -1.22
CA GLN A 97 4.50 4.83 -1.28
C GLN A 97 4.49 3.53 -0.47
N TYR A 98 3.36 3.20 0.17
CA TYR A 98 3.25 1.97 0.99
C TYR A 98 2.84 0.72 0.19
N GLY A 99 2.11 0.90 -0.91
CA GLY A 99 1.47 -0.20 -1.63
C GLY A 99 2.36 -0.85 -2.70
N SER A 100 3.03 -1.95 -2.37
CA SER A 100 3.71 -2.80 -3.36
C SER A 100 3.81 -4.24 -2.87
N ASP A 101 3.50 -5.20 -3.74
CA ASP A 101 3.89 -6.60 -3.50
C ASP A 101 5.43 -6.73 -3.46
N GLU A 102 5.93 -7.87 -3.00
CA GLU A 102 7.36 -8.11 -2.83
C GLU A 102 8.17 -7.85 -4.11
N LEU A 103 7.68 -8.33 -5.27
CA LEU A 103 8.39 -8.18 -6.54
C LEU A 103 8.40 -6.73 -6.99
N THR A 104 7.25 -6.05 -6.90
CA THR A 104 7.16 -4.63 -7.23
C THR A 104 8.05 -3.78 -6.33
N ALA A 105 8.01 -4.01 -5.02
CA ALA A 105 8.83 -3.29 -4.04
C ALA A 105 10.33 -3.47 -4.31
N ARG A 106 10.75 -4.72 -4.55
CA ARG A 106 12.13 -5.05 -4.91
C ARG A 106 12.56 -4.41 -6.22
N ASN A 107 11.71 -4.42 -7.24
CA ASN A 107 12.02 -3.82 -8.53
C ASN A 107 12.17 -2.31 -8.42
N LEU A 108 11.28 -1.66 -7.68
CA LEU A 108 11.33 -0.22 -7.42
C LEU A 108 12.65 0.17 -6.73
N LEU A 109 13.05 -0.59 -5.71
CA LEU A 109 14.30 -0.40 -4.98
C LEU A 109 15.52 -0.58 -5.89
N LEU A 110 15.55 -1.65 -6.68
CA LEU A 110 16.61 -1.91 -7.65
C LEU A 110 16.68 -0.80 -8.71
N GLN A 111 15.55 -0.33 -9.21
CA GLN A 111 15.51 0.75 -10.20
C GLN A 111 16.05 2.05 -9.61
N ALA A 112 15.62 2.43 -8.41
CA ALA A 112 16.06 3.65 -7.74
C ALA A 112 17.58 3.69 -7.57
N VAL A 113 18.18 2.57 -7.17
CA VAL A 113 19.64 2.44 -6.97
C VAL A 113 20.39 2.29 -8.30
N LYS A 114 19.96 1.39 -9.19
CA LYS A 114 20.67 1.12 -10.47
C LYS A 114 20.70 2.33 -11.39
N THR A 115 19.60 3.08 -11.44
CA THR A 115 19.53 4.30 -12.27
C THR A 115 20.25 5.48 -11.63
N LYS A 116 20.83 5.31 -10.43
CA LYS A 116 21.47 6.36 -9.62
C LYS A 116 20.56 7.56 -9.35
N LYS A 117 19.23 7.39 -9.48
CA LYS A 117 18.25 8.42 -9.18
C LYS A 117 18.12 8.64 -7.66
N CYS A 118 18.36 7.59 -6.88
CA CYS A 118 18.34 7.65 -5.43
C CYS A 118 19.59 7.02 -4.81
N ASP A 119 20.34 7.83 -4.06
CA ASP A 119 21.48 7.36 -3.26
C ASP A 119 20.97 6.66 -1.99
N LEU A 120 21.63 5.56 -1.58
CA LEU A 120 21.30 4.79 -0.38
C LEU A 120 21.26 5.65 0.88
N LYS A 121 22.06 6.73 0.97
CA LYS A 121 22.05 7.63 2.13
C LYS A 121 20.67 8.26 2.42
N HIS A 122 19.78 8.35 1.42
CA HIS A 122 18.45 8.94 1.58
C HIS A 122 17.40 7.95 2.09
N PHE A 123 17.67 6.66 2.07
CA PHE A 123 16.71 5.63 2.49
C PHE A 123 16.37 5.72 3.98
N GLY A 124 17.31 6.15 4.82
CA GLY A 124 17.03 6.45 6.23
C GLY A 124 15.94 7.50 6.38
N THR A 125 16.05 8.61 5.65
CA THR A 125 15.04 9.69 5.64
C THR A 125 13.72 9.24 5.03
N ILE A 126 13.73 8.41 3.99
CA ILE A 126 12.50 7.83 3.42
C ILE A 126 11.77 7.00 4.47
N LEU A 127 12.48 6.12 5.19
CA LEU A 127 11.89 5.30 6.24
C LEU A 127 11.44 6.13 7.44
N TYR A 128 12.19 7.18 7.80
CA TYR A 128 11.75 8.15 8.81
C TYR A 128 10.39 8.77 8.43
N CYS A 129 10.26 9.26 7.18
CA CYS A 129 8.99 9.76 6.65
C CYS A 129 7.89 8.68 6.64
N ALA A 130 8.21 7.45 6.25
CA ALA A 130 7.24 6.35 6.23
C ALA A 130 6.78 6.00 7.66
N SER A 131 7.66 6.03 8.64
CA SER A 131 7.36 5.61 10.00
C SER A 131 6.44 6.58 10.74
N GLN A 132 6.36 7.85 10.32
CA GLN A 132 5.71 8.92 11.08
C GLN A 132 6.19 8.95 12.55
N ASN A 133 7.49 8.70 12.75
CA ASN A 133 8.15 8.62 14.05
C ASN A 133 7.53 7.58 15.00
N GLN A 134 7.00 6.48 14.45
CA GLN A 134 6.47 5.35 15.22
C GLN A 134 7.49 4.21 15.32
N ASP A 135 7.53 3.55 16.48
CA ASP A 135 8.25 2.29 16.66
C ASP A 135 7.40 1.12 16.12
N ASN A 136 7.83 0.55 14.99
CA ASN A 136 7.15 -0.54 14.32
C ASN A 136 7.88 -1.88 14.47
N ARG A 137 8.86 -1.99 15.39
CA ARG A 137 9.68 -3.20 15.56
C ARG A 137 8.85 -4.45 15.85
N LYS A 138 7.75 -4.32 16.61
CA LYS A 138 6.85 -5.45 16.91
C LYS A 138 6.18 -6.02 15.65
N CYS A 139 5.80 -5.16 14.70
CA CYS A 139 5.28 -5.60 13.41
C CYS A 139 6.36 -6.30 12.59
N CYS A 140 7.54 -5.70 12.49
CA CYS A 140 8.64 -6.28 11.74
C CYS A 140 9.11 -7.63 12.30
N GLN A 141 9.16 -7.77 13.63
CA GLN A 141 9.42 -9.05 14.29
C GLN A 141 8.34 -10.08 13.97
N HIS A 142 7.07 -9.68 14.01
CA HIS A 142 5.94 -10.56 13.66
C HIS A 142 6.01 -11.05 12.21
N LEU A 143 6.50 -10.22 11.28
CA LEU A 143 6.72 -10.57 9.88
C LEU A 143 8.13 -11.12 9.60
N ASN A 144 8.82 -11.61 10.63
CA ASN A 144 10.11 -12.32 10.53
C ASN A 144 11.27 -11.50 9.95
N LEU A 145 11.22 -10.17 10.00
CA LEU A 145 12.30 -9.33 9.52
C LEU A 145 13.59 -9.43 10.37
N GLY A 146 13.47 -9.90 11.62
CA GLY A 146 14.59 -10.21 12.51
C GLY A 146 15.05 -11.67 12.47
N ASP A 147 14.49 -12.52 11.60
CA ASP A 147 14.83 -13.95 11.60
C ASP A 147 16.31 -14.16 11.22
N SER A 148 17.02 -14.91 12.06
CA SER A 148 18.39 -15.38 11.83
C SER A 148 18.63 -15.99 10.44
N LYS A 149 17.61 -16.60 9.82
CA LYS A 149 17.67 -17.18 8.47
C LYS A 149 17.95 -16.13 7.38
N LEU A 150 17.67 -14.86 7.62
CA LEU A 150 18.03 -13.76 6.71
C LEU A 150 19.54 -13.47 6.72
N GLY A 151 20.32 -14.08 7.63
CA GLY A 151 21.77 -13.90 7.76
C GLY A 151 22.20 -12.57 8.37
N VAL A 152 21.24 -11.79 8.86
CA VAL A 152 21.44 -10.45 9.45
C VAL A 152 20.87 -10.32 10.87
N GLY A 153 20.17 -11.36 11.37
CA GLY A 153 19.55 -11.37 12.69
C GLY A 153 18.64 -10.16 12.93
N ASP A 154 18.67 -9.60 14.14
CA ASP A 154 17.86 -8.44 14.52
C ASP A 154 18.30 -7.11 13.88
N ARG A 155 19.38 -7.10 13.08
CA ARG A 155 19.91 -5.88 12.45
C ARG A 155 18.85 -5.14 11.64
N CYS A 156 17.91 -5.85 11.01
CA CYS A 156 16.88 -5.21 10.20
C CYS A 156 15.82 -4.47 11.03
N LEU A 157 15.70 -4.73 12.33
CA LEU A 157 14.69 -4.10 13.18
C LEU A 157 14.93 -2.59 13.37
N ARG A 158 16.18 -2.12 13.22
CA ARG A 158 16.49 -0.68 13.24
C ARG A 158 15.80 0.10 12.11
N PHE A 159 15.43 -0.57 11.02
CA PHE A 159 14.69 0.05 9.92
C PHE A 159 13.21 0.25 10.25
N CYS A 160 12.71 -0.38 11.31
CA CYS A 160 11.33 -0.31 11.75
C CYS A 160 11.08 0.78 12.80
N ASP A 161 12.15 1.32 13.38
CA ASP A 161 12.16 2.44 14.32
C ASP A 161 13.26 3.45 13.94
N PRO A 162 13.16 4.08 12.75
CA PRO A 162 14.22 4.91 12.19
C PRO A 162 14.45 6.22 12.95
N GLY A 163 13.52 6.64 13.83
CA GLY A 163 13.63 7.83 14.66
C GLY A 163 14.28 7.59 16.03
N SER A 164 14.56 6.33 16.39
CA SER A 164 15.24 5.99 17.64
C SER A 164 16.71 6.41 17.67
N GLU A 165 17.31 6.43 18.86
CA GLU A 165 18.76 6.64 19.04
C GLU A 165 19.60 5.57 18.33
N GLU A 166 19.06 4.35 18.20
CA GLU A 166 19.66 3.23 17.45
C GLU A 166 19.24 3.22 15.97
N GLY A 167 18.68 4.32 15.47
CA GLY A 167 18.09 4.45 14.14
C GLY A 167 19.08 4.30 12.98
N ILE A 168 18.79 4.95 11.84
CA ILE A 168 19.55 4.76 10.61
C ILE A 168 20.55 5.89 10.40
N ASP A 169 21.70 5.81 11.06
CA ASP A 169 22.81 6.75 10.85
C ASP A 169 23.51 6.51 9.49
N SER A 170 23.61 5.24 9.10
CA SER A 170 24.19 4.84 7.83
C SER A 170 23.64 3.50 7.33
N ILE A 171 23.75 3.28 6.02
CA ILE A 171 23.38 2.04 5.34
C ILE A 171 24.64 1.38 4.80
N ALA A 172 25.00 0.24 5.39
CA ALA A 172 26.09 -0.61 4.96
C ALA A 172 25.61 -1.66 3.96
N ARG A 173 26.55 -2.36 3.30
CA ARG A 173 26.20 -3.44 2.35
C ARG A 173 25.38 -4.57 3.00
N ALA A 174 25.63 -4.87 4.27
CA ALA A 174 24.88 -5.88 5.02
C ALA A 174 23.39 -5.50 5.19
N ASP A 175 23.05 -4.22 5.08
CA ASP A 175 21.68 -3.74 5.21
C ASP A 175 20.85 -3.92 3.95
N VAL A 176 21.48 -4.21 2.82
CA VAL A 176 20.78 -4.41 1.55
C VAL A 176 19.77 -5.57 1.64
N THR A 177 20.07 -6.61 2.43
CA THR A 177 19.12 -7.69 2.72
C THR A 177 17.87 -7.19 3.42
N CYS A 178 18.01 -6.26 4.37
CA CYS A 178 16.87 -5.63 5.05
C CYS A 178 16.04 -4.83 4.06
N LEU A 179 16.71 -4.04 3.23
CA LEU A 179 16.07 -3.23 2.20
C LEU A 179 15.35 -4.07 1.14
N PHE A 180 15.80 -5.29 0.83
CA PHE A 180 15.08 -6.17 -0.09
C PHE A 180 13.70 -6.62 0.43
N ASN A 181 13.44 -6.49 1.73
CA ASN A 181 12.14 -6.69 2.34
C ASN A 181 11.36 -5.37 2.46
N TRP A 182 11.50 -4.50 1.46
CA TRP A 182 10.88 -3.16 1.44
C TRP A 182 9.36 -3.20 1.62
N ASN A 183 8.68 -4.21 1.06
CA ASN A 183 7.25 -4.42 1.24
C ASN A 183 6.87 -4.62 2.71
N VAL A 184 7.67 -5.38 3.47
CA VAL A 184 7.45 -5.61 4.91
C VAL A 184 7.66 -4.32 5.70
N LEU A 185 8.73 -3.58 5.41
CA LEU A 185 9.01 -2.28 6.03
C LEU A 185 7.86 -1.31 5.81
N MET A 186 7.43 -1.15 4.55
CA MET A 186 6.32 -0.28 4.19
C MET A 186 5.02 -0.71 4.85
N TYR A 187 4.69 -2.01 4.84
CA TYR A 187 3.50 -2.52 5.50
C TYR A 187 3.49 -2.18 6.99
N CYS A 188 4.60 -2.43 7.70
CA CYS A 188 4.69 -2.16 9.12
C CYS A 188 4.69 -0.68 9.46
N HIS A 189 5.30 0.16 8.64
CA HIS A 189 5.21 1.61 8.83
C HIS A 189 3.80 2.14 8.59
N HIS A 190 3.09 1.62 7.58
CA HIS A 190 1.68 1.94 7.36
C HIS A 190 0.80 1.49 8.53
N ALA A 191 1.06 0.30 9.07
CA ALA A 191 0.37 -0.24 10.24
C ALA A 191 0.52 0.64 11.50
N GLY A 192 1.66 1.32 11.63
CA GLY A 192 1.95 2.23 12.73
C GLY A 192 1.15 3.53 12.71
N ILE A 193 0.66 3.97 11.55
CA ILE A 193 0.00 5.28 11.39
C ILE A 193 -1.32 5.29 12.16
N LYS A 194 -1.43 6.22 13.11
CA LYS A 194 -2.65 6.41 13.91
C LYS A 194 -3.65 7.32 13.19
N LEU A 195 -4.94 7.02 13.37
CA LEU A 195 -6.03 7.90 12.97
C LEU A 195 -6.11 9.06 13.98
N ASN A 196 -5.57 10.20 13.59
CA ASN A 196 -5.68 11.48 14.29
C ASN A 196 -6.90 12.28 13.84
#